data_AF-A0A2I1HM12-F1
#
_entry.id   AF-A0A2I1HM12-F1
#
_cell.length_a   1.000
_cell.length_b   1.000
_cell.length_c   1.000
_cell.angle_alpha   90.00
_cell.angle_beta   90.00
_cell.angle_gamma   90.00
#
_symmetry.space_group_name_H-M   'P 1'
#
loop_
_entity.id
_entity.type
_entity.pdbx_description
1 polymer ?
#
loop_
_entity_poly.entity_id
_entity_poly.type
_entity_poly.pdbx_seq_one_letter_code
_entity_poly.pdbx_strand_id
1 'polypeptide(L)'
;LRNLKFYIEETVFPKLTGHIKKDTICEKTCQNYMGFKYNKKKEFIMMDMHKRPDVVAYRNEWLKRIFEYRKSMKDFDGDMLDVILESQLKLGEKELVQVTHDKCHFYANNRQQKIWIREDKDILRSKHIGRSIMVSAFLCSCYGLLQTYSYPMNNCKQIHILGITERSFCSLIYTNRWLVHQAIPIFELLHSGCIGVFCFDQSINHNAMAADALIASKMNLS
;
A
#
# COMPACT_ATOMS: atom_id res chain seq x y z
N LEU A 1 -7.57 5.95 28.21
CA LEU A 1 -8.95 5.68 28.69
C LEU A 1 -8.96 4.92 30.01
N ARG A 2 -8.30 3.75 30.14
CA ARG A 2 -8.20 3.00 31.42
C ARG A 2 -7.72 3.84 32.63
N ASN A 3 -6.62 4.57 32.49
CA ASN A 3 -6.09 5.38 33.62
C ASN A 3 -7.02 6.54 34.02
N LEU A 4 -7.74 7.12 33.05
CA LEU A 4 -8.71 8.17 33.30
C LEU A 4 -9.96 7.64 33.99
N LYS A 5 -10.45 6.48 33.51
CA LYS A 5 -11.58 5.78 34.14
C LYS A 5 -11.26 5.51 35.61
N PHE A 6 -10.07 4.97 35.89
CA PHE A 6 -9.59 4.73 37.24
C PHE A 6 -9.52 6.01 38.09
N TYR A 7 -9.00 7.11 37.52
CA TYR A 7 -8.96 8.40 38.22
C TYR A 7 -10.36 8.95 38.55
N ILE A 8 -11.31 8.85 37.61
CA ILE A 8 -12.68 9.31 37.82
C ILE A 8 -13.36 8.46 38.91
N GLU A 9 -13.26 7.14 38.82
CA GLU A 9 -13.86 6.19 39.77
C GLU A 9 -13.28 6.29 41.18
N GLU A 10 -11.95 6.40 41.32
CA GLU A 10 -11.28 6.36 42.62
C GLU A 10 -11.10 7.73 43.27
N THR A 11 -11.05 8.81 42.48
CA THR A 11 -10.72 10.15 43.00
C THR A 11 -11.87 11.14 42.89
N VAL A 12 -12.55 11.20 41.73
CA VAL A 12 -13.55 12.24 41.45
C VAL A 12 -14.91 11.91 42.08
N PHE A 13 -15.41 10.69 41.87
CA PHE A 13 -16.70 10.26 42.41
C PHE A 13 -16.77 10.26 43.94
N PRO A 14 -15.78 9.69 44.67
CA PRO A 14 -15.80 9.68 46.13
C PRO A 14 -15.75 11.10 46.72
N LYS A 15 -14.99 12.01 46.09
CA LYS A 15 -14.90 13.41 46.53
C LYS A 15 -16.19 14.21 46.32
N LEU A 16 -16.91 13.97 45.22
CA LEU A 16 -18.10 14.76 44.86
C LEU A 16 -19.40 14.22 45.44
N THR A 17 -19.51 12.90 45.63
CA THR A 17 -20.77 12.25 46.05
C THR A 17 -20.73 11.71 47.48
N GLY A 18 -19.56 11.65 48.11
CA GLY A 18 -19.38 11.08 49.45
C GLY A 18 -19.59 9.56 49.54
N HIS A 19 -19.94 8.89 48.43
CA HIS A 19 -20.13 7.45 48.35
C HIS A 19 -18.82 6.73 48.00
N ILE A 20 -18.45 5.72 48.80
CA ILE A 20 -17.22 4.91 48.65
C ILE A 20 -17.47 3.65 47.79
N LYS A 21 -18.72 3.37 47.38
CA LYS A 21 -19.02 2.16 46.61
C LYS A 21 -18.62 2.33 45.14
N LYS A 22 -17.85 1.35 44.65
CA LYS A 22 -17.43 1.20 43.25
C LYS A 22 -18.61 0.83 42.34
N ASP A 23 -19.38 1.82 41.93
CA ASP A 23 -20.20 1.66 40.74
C ASP A 23 -19.27 1.79 39.53
N THR A 24 -19.03 0.67 38.83
CA THR A 24 -18.12 0.66 37.68
C THR A 24 -18.75 1.46 36.55
N ILE A 25 -18.09 2.54 36.13
CA ILE A 25 -18.60 3.45 35.13
C ILE A 25 -18.24 2.92 33.75
N CYS A 26 -19.18 2.95 32.82
CA CYS A 26 -18.88 2.56 31.44
C CYS A 26 -17.96 3.62 30.79
N GLU A 27 -17.07 3.20 29.90
CA GLU A 27 -16.12 4.13 29.26
C GLU A 27 -16.83 5.27 28.51
N LYS A 28 -18.07 5.03 28.05
CA LYS A 28 -18.91 6.02 27.38
C LYS A 28 -19.33 7.17 28.30
N THR A 29 -19.64 6.89 29.56
CA THR A 29 -19.96 7.93 30.55
C THR A 29 -18.72 8.76 30.90
N CYS A 30 -17.53 8.14 31.02
CA CYS A 30 -16.26 8.86 31.18
C CYS A 30 -15.95 9.77 29.98
N GLN A 31 -16.26 9.34 28.77
CA GLN A 31 -16.08 10.13 27.55
C GLN A 31 -17.01 11.35 27.50
N ASN A 32 -18.28 11.16 27.86
CA ASN A 32 -19.26 12.24 27.93
C ASN A 32 -18.89 13.28 29.00
N TYR A 33 -18.40 12.84 30.17
CA TYR A 33 -18.03 13.75 31.26
C TYR A 33 -16.91 14.72 30.89
N MET A 34 -15.94 14.29 30.08
CA MET A 34 -14.87 15.19 29.62
C MET A 34 -15.32 16.12 28.48
N GLY A 35 -16.54 15.96 27.97
CA GLY A 35 -17.06 16.74 26.85
C GLY A 35 -16.26 16.52 25.57
N PHE A 36 -15.75 15.30 25.31
CA PHE A 36 -15.08 14.97 24.05
C PHE A 36 -15.87 13.94 23.26
N LYS A 37 -16.08 14.22 21.97
CA LYS A 37 -16.69 13.30 21.02
C LYS A 37 -15.63 12.67 20.13
N TYR A 38 -15.76 11.35 19.93
CA TYR A 38 -14.94 10.59 19.00
C TYR A 38 -15.71 10.41 17.69
N ASN A 39 -15.31 11.13 16.64
CA ASN A 39 -16.03 11.12 15.37
C ASN A 39 -15.15 10.60 14.23
N LYS A 40 -15.73 9.80 13.33
CA LYS A 40 -15.04 9.27 12.14
C LYS A 40 -15.55 10.01 10.91
N LYS A 41 -14.65 10.61 10.13
CA LYS A 41 -15.02 11.15 8.82
C LYS A 41 -15.39 9.98 7.89
N LYS A 42 -16.52 10.11 7.17
CA LYS A 42 -16.94 9.16 6.14
C LYS A 42 -16.06 9.38 4.91
N GLU A 43 -15.26 8.38 4.54
CA GLU A 43 -14.54 8.40 3.26
C GLU A 43 -15.46 7.98 2.12
N PHE A 44 -15.20 8.51 0.92
CA PHE A 44 -15.83 8.03 -0.30
C PHE A 44 -15.37 6.59 -0.54
N ILE A 45 -16.32 5.68 -0.65
CA ILE A 45 -16.06 4.28 -0.97
C ILE A 45 -15.93 4.19 -2.49
N MET A 46 -14.79 3.73 -3.00
CA MET A 46 -14.73 3.28 -4.39
C MET A 46 -15.62 2.05 -4.52
N MET A 47 -16.60 2.12 -5.43
CA MET A 47 -17.43 0.98 -5.77
C MET A 47 -16.58 -0.02 -6.53
N ASP A 48 -16.27 -1.12 -5.88
CA ASP A 48 -15.43 -2.17 -6.42
C ASP A 48 -16.19 -2.96 -7.51
N MET A 49 -15.70 -2.88 -8.75
CA MET A 49 -16.25 -3.62 -9.89
C MET A 49 -15.75 -5.07 -9.96
N HIS A 50 -14.98 -5.53 -8.98
CA HIS A 50 -14.36 -6.86 -8.93
C HIS A 50 -15.33 -8.04 -9.11
N LYS A 51 -16.61 -7.86 -8.80
CA LYS A 51 -17.65 -8.91 -8.91
C LYS A 51 -18.28 -9.02 -10.29
N ARG A 52 -17.90 -8.19 -11.27
CA ARG A 52 -18.45 -8.30 -12.62
C ARG A 52 -18.08 -9.66 -13.24
N PRO A 53 -18.99 -10.30 -14.00
CA PRO A 53 -18.73 -11.63 -14.57
C PRO A 53 -17.48 -11.72 -15.45
N ASP A 54 -17.23 -10.69 -16.27
CA ASP A 54 -16.05 -10.60 -17.14
C ASP A 54 -14.74 -10.51 -16.34
N VAL A 55 -14.73 -9.71 -15.27
CA VAL A 55 -13.58 -9.59 -14.36
C VAL A 55 -13.30 -10.90 -13.64
N VAL A 56 -14.34 -11.59 -13.19
CA VAL A 56 -14.22 -12.90 -12.53
C VAL A 56 -13.67 -13.96 -13.50
N ALA A 57 -14.18 -14.00 -14.74
CA ALA A 57 -13.69 -14.92 -15.77
C ALA A 57 -12.19 -14.68 -16.06
N TYR A 58 -11.79 -13.43 -16.29
CA TYR A 58 -10.39 -13.07 -16.51
C TYR A 58 -9.49 -13.50 -15.34
N ARG A 59 -9.94 -13.28 -14.10
CA ARG A 59 -9.16 -13.68 -12.91
C ARG A 59 -8.99 -15.19 -12.81
N ASN A 60 -10.01 -15.97 -13.15
CA ASN A 60 -9.90 -17.42 -13.17
C ASN A 60 -8.87 -17.91 -14.21
N GLU A 61 -8.81 -17.28 -15.39
CA GLU A 61 -7.78 -17.58 -16.39
C GLU A 61 -6.38 -17.13 -15.95
N TRP A 62 -6.27 -15.96 -15.32
CA TRP A 62 -5.03 -15.49 -14.73
C TRP A 62 -4.51 -16.42 -13.64
N LEU A 63 -5.39 -16.91 -12.76
CA LEU A 63 -5.04 -17.88 -11.72
C LEU A 63 -4.45 -19.16 -12.31
N LYS A 64 -5.06 -19.69 -13.39
CA LYS A 64 -4.50 -20.87 -14.08
C LYS A 64 -3.06 -20.64 -14.55
N ARG A 65 -2.80 -19.50 -15.19
CA ARG A 65 -1.45 -19.14 -15.69
C ARG A 65 -0.44 -18.97 -14.56
N ILE A 66 -0.78 -18.26 -13.48
CA ILE A 66 0.17 -18.04 -12.39
C ILE A 66 0.46 -19.34 -11.63
N PHE A 67 -0.51 -20.25 -11.51
CA PHE A 67 -0.29 -21.58 -10.93
C PHE A 67 0.62 -22.46 -11.79
N GLU A 68 0.57 -22.32 -13.12
CA GLU A 68 1.53 -22.99 -14.00
C GLU A 68 2.94 -22.45 -13.81
N TYR A 69 3.10 -21.12 -13.74
CA TYR A 69 4.40 -20.50 -13.49
C TYR A 69 4.97 -20.85 -12.11
N ARG A 70 4.10 -20.94 -11.09
CA ARG A 70 4.50 -21.27 -9.72
C ARG A 70 5.24 -22.60 -9.61
N LYS A 71 5.01 -23.56 -10.51
CA LYS A 71 5.74 -24.84 -10.53
C LYS A 71 7.25 -24.68 -10.74
N SER A 72 7.65 -23.61 -11.42
CA SER A 72 9.05 -23.26 -11.72
C SER A 72 9.55 -22.08 -10.88
N MET A 73 8.78 -21.65 -9.87
CA MET A 73 9.16 -20.61 -8.91
C MET A 73 9.54 -21.25 -7.58
N LYS A 74 10.44 -20.61 -6.83
CA LYS A 74 10.63 -20.93 -5.41
C LYS A 74 9.36 -20.62 -4.63
N ASP A 75 9.07 -21.49 -3.67
CA ASP A 75 8.01 -21.27 -2.68
C ASP A 75 8.63 -21.05 -1.30
N PHE A 76 7.86 -20.48 -0.38
CA PHE A 76 8.32 -20.15 0.97
C PHE A 76 7.34 -20.71 1.99
N ASP A 77 7.85 -21.38 3.02
CA ASP A 77 7.08 -22.03 4.08
C ASP A 77 7.62 -21.67 5.47
N GLY A 78 6.92 -22.11 6.51
CA GLY A 78 7.18 -21.76 7.91
C GLY A 78 6.41 -20.52 8.35
N ASP A 79 6.24 -20.35 9.66
CA ASP A 79 5.44 -19.25 10.23
C ASP A 79 5.97 -17.85 9.84
N MET A 80 7.27 -17.75 9.52
CA MET A 80 7.91 -16.52 9.07
C MET A 80 8.32 -16.54 7.58
N LEU A 81 7.90 -17.56 6.81
CA LEU A 81 8.27 -17.74 5.40
C LEU A 81 9.78 -17.84 5.17
N ASP A 82 10.51 -18.43 6.12
CA ASP A 82 11.96 -18.57 6.13
C ASP A 82 12.46 -19.89 5.52
N VAL A 83 11.58 -20.86 5.30
CA VAL A 83 11.91 -22.13 4.65
C VAL A 83 11.75 -21.98 3.14
N ILE A 84 12.86 -22.06 2.40
CA ILE A 84 12.85 -22.00 0.93
C ILE A 84 12.57 -23.39 0.37
N LEU A 85 11.47 -23.53 -0.39
CA LEU A 85 11.13 -24.71 -1.15
C LEU A 85 11.60 -24.53 -2.59
N GLU A 86 12.63 -25.29 -2.96
CA GLU A 86 13.20 -25.26 -4.31
C GLU A 86 12.21 -25.78 -5.35
N SER A 87 12.23 -25.13 -6.52
CA SER A 87 11.34 -25.50 -7.63
C SER A 87 11.76 -26.80 -8.31
N GLN A 88 10.79 -27.58 -8.80
CA GLN A 88 11.05 -28.83 -9.52
C GLN A 88 11.31 -28.54 -11.01
N LEU A 89 12.51 -28.04 -11.31
CA LEU A 89 12.92 -27.74 -12.69
C LEU A 89 13.34 -29.02 -13.43
N LYS A 90 12.89 -29.18 -14.67
CA LYS A 90 13.44 -30.20 -15.58
C LYS A 90 14.78 -29.76 -16.15
N LEU A 91 15.54 -30.70 -16.69
CA LEU A 91 16.81 -30.43 -17.35
C LEU A 91 16.61 -29.41 -18.49
N GLY A 92 17.25 -28.24 -18.36
CA GLY A 92 17.19 -27.14 -19.33
C GLY A 92 16.12 -26.08 -19.06
N GLU A 93 15.25 -26.26 -18.06
CA GLU A 93 14.31 -25.24 -17.63
C GLU A 93 15.00 -24.18 -16.75
N LYS A 94 14.59 -22.90 -16.93
CA LYS A 94 15.07 -21.79 -16.11
C LYS A 94 14.10 -21.52 -14.97
N GLU A 95 14.65 -21.17 -13.82
CA GLU A 95 13.87 -20.71 -12.67
C GLU A 95 13.08 -19.44 -13.03
N LEU A 96 11.80 -19.41 -12.65
CA LEU A 96 10.94 -18.25 -12.75
C LEU A 96 10.97 -17.48 -11.43
N VAL A 97 11.02 -16.15 -11.50
CA VAL A 97 10.98 -15.28 -10.33
C VAL A 97 9.85 -14.28 -10.49
N GLN A 98 8.88 -14.33 -9.58
CA GLN A 98 7.78 -13.37 -9.57
C GLN A 98 8.25 -12.02 -9.02
N VAL A 99 7.98 -10.95 -9.79
CA VAL A 99 8.20 -9.58 -9.36
C VAL A 99 6.86 -8.84 -9.41
N THR A 100 6.38 -8.35 -8.27
CA THR A 100 5.13 -7.59 -8.17
C THR A 100 5.40 -6.10 -8.12
N HIS A 101 4.55 -5.31 -8.75
CA HIS A 101 4.60 -3.84 -8.72
C HIS A 101 3.29 -3.25 -8.24
N ASP A 102 3.36 -2.22 -7.40
CA ASP A 102 2.20 -1.41 -7.03
C ASP A 102 2.59 0.06 -6.80
N LYS A 103 1.58 0.94 -6.75
CA LYS A 103 1.69 2.37 -6.50
C LYS A 103 0.86 2.76 -5.29
N CYS A 104 1.45 3.52 -4.39
CA CYS A 104 0.77 4.13 -3.25
C CYS A 104 0.86 5.65 -3.30
N HIS A 105 -0.19 6.33 -2.85
CA HIS A 105 -0.21 7.79 -2.69
C HIS A 105 -0.23 8.16 -1.21
N PHE A 106 0.70 9.05 -0.84
CA PHE A 106 0.76 9.68 0.47
C PHE A 106 0.41 11.15 0.33
N TYR A 107 -0.59 11.61 1.06
CA TYR A 107 -1.02 12.99 1.02
C TYR A 107 -0.63 13.73 2.29
N ALA A 108 -0.23 15.00 2.17
CA ALA A 108 0.20 15.83 3.30
C ALA A 108 -0.89 15.98 4.37
N ASN A 109 -2.16 15.93 3.97
CA ASN A 109 -3.30 16.03 4.88
C ASN A 109 -3.96 14.68 5.19
N ASN A 110 -3.35 13.54 4.82
CA ASN A 110 -3.75 12.20 5.31
C ASN A 110 -3.33 12.07 6.78
N ARG A 111 -4.13 12.66 7.68
CA ARG A 111 -3.98 12.55 9.14
C ARG A 111 -4.99 11.55 9.70
N GLN A 112 -4.80 11.16 10.97
CA GLN A 112 -5.77 10.30 11.67
C GLN A 112 -7.22 10.80 11.44
N GLN A 113 -8.02 9.90 10.86
CA GLN A 113 -9.43 10.15 10.51
C GLN A 113 -10.31 10.37 11.74
N LYS A 114 -9.85 9.87 12.88
CA LYS A 114 -10.56 9.92 14.15
C LYS A 114 -9.78 10.82 15.10
N ILE A 115 -10.43 11.87 15.58
CA ILE A 115 -9.88 12.77 16.58
C ILE A 115 -10.87 12.96 17.71
N TRP A 116 -10.32 13.22 18.89
CA TRP A 116 -11.08 13.71 20.03
C TRP A 116 -11.32 15.20 19.84
N ILE A 117 -12.60 15.57 19.75
CA ILE A 117 -13.03 16.96 19.59
C ILE A 117 -13.80 17.34 20.85
N ARG A 118 -13.45 18.46 21.47
CA ARG A 118 -14.16 18.99 22.65
C ARG A 118 -15.48 19.60 22.20
N GLU A 119 -16.56 19.42 22.94
CA GLU A 119 -17.93 19.82 22.56
C GLU A 119 -18.08 21.33 22.29
N ASP A 120 -17.20 22.15 22.85
CA ASP A 120 -17.16 23.61 22.70
C ASP A 120 -16.21 24.09 21.57
N LYS A 121 -15.54 23.19 20.86
CA LYS A 121 -14.53 23.54 19.84
C LYS A 121 -14.74 22.77 18.56
N ASP A 122 -14.92 23.51 17.47
CA ASP A 122 -14.80 22.95 16.13
C ASP A 122 -13.35 23.07 15.64
N ILE A 123 -12.73 21.93 15.34
CA ILE A 123 -11.45 21.92 14.65
C ILE A 123 -11.72 22.02 13.14
N LEU A 124 -11.56 23.23 12.60
CA LEU A 124 -11.58 23.45 11.15
C LEU A 124 -10.39 22.71 10.52
N ARG A 125 -10.70 21.64 9.79
CA ARG A 125 -9.72 20.95 8.95
C ARG A 125 -9.79 21.50 7.55
N SER A 126 -8.62 21.65 6.94
CA SER A 126 -8.53 21.82 5.51
C SER A 126 -9.34 20.72 4.81
N LYS A 127 -10.24 21.14 3.90
CA LYS A 127 -10.95 20.23 3.00
C LYS A 127 -10.04 19.70 1.88
N HIS A 128 -8.95 20.39 1.57
CA HIS A 128 -8.02 19.98 0.51
C HIS A 128 -7.10 18.87 1.00
N ILE A 129 -6.84 17.89 0.14
CA ILE A 129 -6.03 16.70 0.44
C ILE A 129 -4.52 17.07 0.58
N GLY A 130 -4.12 18.26 0.14
CA GLY A 130 -2.75 18.76 0.25
C GLY A 130 -1.85 18.23 -0.85
N ARG A 131 -0.53 18.48 -0.74
CA ARG A 131 0.46 17.90 -1.66
C ARG A 131 0.47 16.39 -1.53
N SER A 132 0.75 15.68 -2.62
CA SER A 132 0.86 14.24 -2.65
C SER A 132 2.26 13.81 -3.04
N ILE A 133 2.73 12.70 -2.48
CA ILE A 133 3.86 11.93 -2.96
C ILE A 133 3.29 10.61 -3.46
N MET A 134 3.56 10.27 -4.71
CA MET A 134 3.39 8.90 -5.18
C MET A 134 4.64 8.10 -4.80
N VAL A 135 4.47 6.84 -4.48
CA VAL A 135 5.54 5.87 -4.28
C VAL A 135 5.19 4.68 -5.15
N SER A 136 6.05 4.30 -6.08
CA SER A 136 5.94 2.99 -6.72
C SER A 136 7.11 2.13 -6.31
N ALA A 137 6.94 0.81 -6.32
CA ALA A 137 7.97 -0.11 -5.89
C ALA A 137 7.80 -1.46 -6.59
N PHE A 138 8.92 -2.11 -6.89
CA PHE A 138 8.97 -3.50 -7.34
C PHE A 138 9.41 -4.39 -6.18
N LEU A 139 8.69 -5.47 -5.95
CA LEU A 139 9.00 -6.43 -4.90
C LEU A 139 9.17 -7.83 -5.49
N CYS A 140 10.11 -8.58 -4.93
CA CYS A 140 10.37 -9.98 -5.22
C CYS A 140 10.40 -10.74 -3.89
N SER A 141 9.80 -11.93 -3.82
CA SER A 141 9.74 -12.72 -2.57
C SER A 141 11.12 -13.05 -2.01
N CYS A 142 12.15 -13.15 -2.86
CA CYS A 142 13.51 -13.51 -2.44
C CYS A 142 14.25 -12.37 -1.70
N TYR A 143 14.00 -11.11 -2.08
CA TYR A 143 14.77 -9.95 -1.60
C TYR A 143 13.92 -8.83 -1.01
N GLY A 144 12.59 -8.97 -1.02
CA GLY A 144 11.67 -7.90 -0.71
C GLY A 144 11.74 -6.82 -1.79
N LEU A 145 12.14 -5.60 -1.42
CA LEU A 145 12.24 -4.50 -2.37
C LEU A 145 13.37 -4.75 -3.38
N LEU A 146 13.06 -4.61 -4.67
CA LEU A 146 14.03 -4.79 -5.75
C LEU A 146 14.98 -3.58 -5.82
N GLN A 147 16.06 -3.63 -5.05
CA GLN A 147 17.06 -2.57 -4.93
C GLN A 147 18.47 -3.15 -4.87
N THR A 148 19.45 -2.38 -5.33
CA THR A 148 20.88 -2.68 -5.13
C THR A 148 21.45 -1.75 -4.07
N TYR A 149 22.31 -2.28 -3.19
CA TYR A 149 23.05 -1.46 -2.24
C TYR A 149 24.38 -1.04 -2.90
N SER A 150 24.47 0.19 -3.43
CA SER A 150 25.77 0.79 -3.74
C SER A 150 26.29 1.53 -2.50
N TYR A 151 27.35 1.03 -1.87
CA TYR A 151 28.17 1.85 -0.96
C TYR A 151 29.02 2.85 -1.80
N PRO A 152 29.37 4.06 -1.31
CA PRO A 152 29.50 4.40 0.10
C PRO A 152 28.40 5.29 0.68
N MET A 153 28.15 4.99 1.95
CA MET A 153 27.44 5.71 2.99
C MET A 153 27.91 7.17 3.12
N ASN A 154 27.39 8.08 2.29
CA ASN A 154 27.44 9.51 2.53
C ASN A 154 26.14 10.17 2.04
N ASN A 155 25.33 10.59 3.02
CA ASN A 155 24.17 11.48 2.92
C ASN A 155 22.93 10.95 2.18
N CYS A 156 21.89 10.71 2.99
CA CYS A 156 20.60 10.11 2.67
C CYS A 156 20.64 8.60 2.41
N LYS A 157 20.04 7.84 3.34
CA LYS A 157 19.38 6.58 3.02
C LYS A 157 18.30 6.88 1.98
N GLN A 158 18.70 6.98 0.72
CA GLN A 158 17.78 6.97 -0.39
C GLN A 158 17.29 5.53 -0.46
N ILE A 159 16.26 5.22 0.33
CA ILE A 159 15.25 4.28 -0.13
C ILE A 159 14.92 4.81 -1.52
N HIS A 160 15.27 4.07 -2.58
CA HIS A 160 14.83 4.38 -3.93
C HIS A 160 13.31 4.14 -3.95
N ILE A 161 12.58 5.09 -3.35
CA ILE A 161 11.17 5.30 -3.53
C ILE A 161 11.02 5.56 -5.02
N LEU A 162 10.51 4.57 -5.73
CA LEU A 162 10.48 4.54 -7.18
C LEU A 162 9.37 5.50 -7.68
N GLY A 163 9.58 6.82 -7.51
CA GLY A 163 8.82 7.91 -8.11
C GLY A 163 8.18 8.92 -7.16
N ILE A 164 8.96 9.75 -6.44
CA ILE A 164 8.40 10.94 -5.77
C ILE A 164 8.09 12.00 -6.84
N THR A 165 6.84 12.12 -7.26
CA THR A 165 6.37 13.28 -8.02
C THR A 165 5.56 14.20 -7.10
N GLU A 166 6.00 15.45 -6.95
CA GLU A 166 5.21 16.50 -6.26
C GLU A 166 3.90 16.85 -6.99
N ARG A 167 3.72 16.33 -8.22
CA ARG A 167 2.49 16.46 -8.99
C ARG A 167 1.76 15.13 -8.99
N SER A 168 0.44 15.21 -8.82
CA SER A 168 -0.56 14.14 -8.89
C SER A 168 -0.66 13.43 -10.25
N PHE A 169 0.31 13.64 -11.13
CA PHE A 169 0.34 13.10 -12.48
C PHE A 169 1.63 12.33 -12.67
N CYS A 170 1.61 11.04 -12.32
CA CYS A 170 2.58 10.11 -12.88
C CYS A 170 2.18 9.98 -14.35
N SER A 171 2.87 10.71 -15.23
CA SER A 171 2.69 10.45 -16.65
C SER A 171 3.18 9.02 -16.91
N LEU A 172 2.43 8.31 -17.73
CA LEU A 172 2.78 7.02 -18.32
C LEU A 172 4.27 6.86 -18.69
N ILE A 173 4.89 7.93 -19.16
CA ILE A 173 6.28 7.96 -19.59
C ILE A 173 7.23 7.55 -18.45
N TYR A 174 6.85 7.81 -17.19
CA TYR A 174 7.66 7.43 -16.05
C TYR A 174 7.59 5.92 -15.78
N THR A 175 6.42 5.27 -15.71
CA THR A 175 6.38 3.84 -15.33
C THR A 175 7.19 2.91 -16.24
N ASN A 176 7.10 3.08 -17.56
CA ASN A 176 7.88 2.28 -18.51
C ASN A 176 9.38 2.57 -18.40
N ARG A 177 9.77 3.84 -18.24
CA ARG A 177 11.16 4.23 -18.09
C ARG A 177 11.79 3.59 -16.85
N TRP A 178 11.05 3.48 -15.75
CA TRP A 178 11.56 2.93 -14.50
C TRP A 178 11.67 1.39 -14.57
N LEU A 179 10.70 0.73 -15.21
CA LEU A 179 10.79 -0.70 -15.48
C LEU A 179 12.04 -1.04 -16.31
N VAL A 180 12.20 -0.37 -17.45
CA VAL A 180 13.26 -0.67 -18.43
C VAL A 180 14.65 -0.27 -17.93
N HIS A 181 14.79 0.90 -17.29
CA HIS A 181 16.10 1.43 -16.91
C HIS A 181 16.52 1.19 -15.47
N GLN A 182 15.63 0.68 -14.60
CA GLN A 182 15.98 0.36 -13.21
C GLN A 182 15.60 -1.06 -12.84
N ALA A 183 14.32 -1.43 -12.93
CA ALA A 183 13.87 -2.71 -12.38
C ALA A 183 14.45 -3.91 -13.13
N ILE A 184 14.46 -3.90 -14.47
CA ILE A 184 15.04 -4.99 -15.27
C ILE A 184 16.56 -5.13 -15.02
N PRO A 185 17.38 -4.07 -15.10
CA PRO A 185 18.81 -4.18 -14.79
C PRO A 185 19.10 -4.71 -13.38
N ILE A 186 18.34 -4.26 -12.37
CA ILE A 186 18.49 -4.75 -11.00
C ILE A 186 18.09 -6.23 -10.92
N PHE A 187 17.00 -6.62 -11.59
CA PHE A 187 16.56 -8.01 -11.66
C PHE A 187 17.63 -8.90 -12.29
N GLU A 188 18.18 -8.52 -13.43
CA GLU A 188 19.23 -9.29 -14.14
C GLU A 188 20.49 -9.47 -13.28
N LEU A 189 20.84 -8.46 -12.47
CA LEU A 189 21.95 -8.54 -11.52
C LEU A 189 21.67 -9.49 -10.35
N LEU A 190 20.47 -9.39 -9.75
CA LEU A 190 20.10 -10.18 -8.57
C LEU A 190 19.72 -11.63 -8.91
N HIS A 191 19.22 -11.88 -10.11
CA HIS A 191 18.65 -13.16 -10.54
C HIS A 191 19.28 -13.64 -11.85
N SER A 192 20.62 -13.78 -11.86
CA SER A 192 21.33 -14.23 -13.06
C SER A 192 20.85 -15.61 -13.52
N GLY A 193 20.59 -15.75 -14.82
CA GLY A 193 20.11 -17.00 -15.42
C GLY A 193 18.62 -17.32 -15.18
N CYS A 194 17.90 -16.52 -14.39
CA CYS A 194 16.47 -16.69 -14.15
C CYS A 194 15.61 -15.93 -15.17
N ILE A 195 14.30 -16.20 -15.19
CA ILE A 195 13.32 -15.46 -15.99
C ILE A 195 12.38 -14.70 -15.04
N GLY A 196 12.25 -13.39 -15.24
CA GLY A 196 11.37 -12.54 -14.44
C GLY A 196 9.93 -12.56 -14.93
N VAL A 197 8.99 -12.82 -14.02
CA VAL A 197 7.54 -12.70 -14.25
C VAL A 197 7.05 -11.43 -13.55
N PHE A 198 6.95 -10.33 -14.31
CA PHE A 198 6.53 -9.04 -13.77
C PHE A 198 5.01 -8.91 -13.76
N CYS A 199 4.44 -8.76 -12.56
CA CYS A 199 3.01 -8.66 -12.31
C CYS A 199 2.62 -7.21 -11.97
N PHE A 200 1.68 -6.66 -12.72
CA PHE A 200 1.15 -5.30 -12.55
C PHE A 200 -0.37 -5.33 -12.31
N ASP A 201 -0.88 -4.26 -11.70
CA ASP A 201 -2.32 -4.00 -11.72
C ASP A 201 -2.80 -3.60 -13.12
N GLN A 202 -4.12 -3.65 -13.34
CA GLN A 202 -4.75 -3.24 -14.60
C GLN A 202 -5.07 -1.74 -14.61
N SER A 203 -4.32 -0.90 -13.88
CA SER A 203 -4.55 0.53 -13.92
C SER A 203 -4.25 1.08 -15.32
N ILE A 204 -4.97 2.13 -15.70
CA ILE A 204 -4.89 2.75 -17.04
C ILE A 204 -3.45 3.12 -17.41
N ASN A 205 -2.62 3.44 -16.41
CA ASN A 205 -1.22 3.77 -16.59
C ASN A 205 -0.37 2.60 -17.11
N HIS A 206 -0.79 1.35 -16.93
CA HIS A 206 -0.09 0.18 -17.49
C HIS A 206 -0.66 -0.26 -18.85
N ASN A 207 -1.90 0.10 -19.17
CA ASN A 207 -2.54 -0.18 -20.47
C ASN A 207 -2.25 0.86 -21.55
N ALA A 208 -1.08 1.46 -21.45
CA ALA A 208 -0.68 2.51 -22.32
C ALA A 208 -0.13 1.99 -23.63
N MET A 209 -0.57 2.65 -24.70
CA MET A 209 -0.07 2.39 -26.03
C MET A 209 1.37 2.86 -26.17
N ALA A 210 2.11 2.20 -27.06
CA ALA A 210 3.48 2.55 -27.37
C ALA A 210 3.60 4.01 -27.84
N ALA A 211 4.80 4.60 -27.73
CA ALA A 211 5.02 6.00 -28.09
C ALA A 211 4.71 6.30 -29.58
N ASP A 212 4.91 5.29 -30.43
CA ASP A 212 4.66 5.25 -31.87
C ASP A 212 3.29 4.65 -32.23
N ALA A 213 2.49 4.24 -31.24
CA ALA A 213 1.17 3.69 -31.51
C ALA A 213 0.22 4.74 -32.10
N LEU A 214 -0.60 4.32 -33.06
CA LEU A 214 -1.59 5.17 -33.70
C LEU A 214 -2.77 5.40 -32.74
N ILE A 215 -2.77 6.55 -32.08
CA ILE A 215 -3.80 6.93 -31.10
C ILE A 215 -4.79 7.86 -31.78
N ALA A 216 -6.00 7.36 -32.08
CA ALA A 216 -7.05 8.12 -32.77
C ALA A 216 -7.36 9.47 -32.09
N SER A 217 -7.32 9.54 -30.75
CA SER A 217 -7.53 10.79 -30.00
C SER A 217 -6.38 11.80 -30.07
N LYS A 218 -5.23 11.41 -30.61
CA LYS A 218 -4.06 12.26 -30.88
C LYS A 218 -3.82 12.48 -32.37
N MET A 219 -4.65 11.89 -33.23
CA MET A 219 -4.64 12.23 -34.64
C MET A 219 -5.29 13.60 -34.76
N ASN A 220 -4.56 14.56 -35.34
CA ASN A 220 -5.16 15.85 -35.69
C ASN A 220 -6.27 15.58 -36.71
N LEU A 221 -7.49 16.01 -36.39
CA LEU A 221 -8.56 16.10 -37.39
C LEU A 221 -8.12 17.16 -38.39
N SER A 222 -7.84 16.74 -39.63
CA SER A 222 -7.66 17.62 -40.78
C SER A 222 -8.94 18.34 -41.12
#